data_AF-A0A7C2Y1T6-F1
#
_entry.id   AF-A0A7C2Y1T6-F1
#
_cell.length_a   1.000
_cell.length_b   1.000
_cell.length_c   1.000
_cell.angle_alpha   90.00
_cell.angle_beta   90.00
_cell.angle_gamma   90.00
#
_symmetry.space_group_name_H-M   'P 1'
#
loop_
_entity.id
_entity.type
_entity.pdbx_description
1 polymer ?
#
loop_
_entity_poly.entity_id
_entity_poly.type
_entity_poly.pdbx_seq_one_letter_code
_entity_poly.pdbx_strand_id
1 'polypeptide(L)'
;MAKTLDFETLDEEVKFWESQSSAAYWEEMEKVEFEVDLHRNLLHPKLIFIADQPAQCPRCQNDLEETIIQYVTWHNGHLIIIRDVPVLRCTASGHEYMLEKTLDRVEQLLDLEKTRKLQPTEMVDVPVFKLEMAA
;
A
#
# COMPACT_ATOMS: atom_id res chain seq x y z
N MET A 1 25.45 4.71 -1.89
CA MET A 1 25.27 4.59 -0.40
C MET A 1 25.06 5.98 0.17
N ALA A 2 23.82 6.35 0.52
CA ALA A 2 23.52 7.67 1.09
C ALA A 2 24.20 7.82 2.46
N LYS A 3 25.08 8.80 2.60
CA LYS A 3 25.76 9.12 3.86
C LYS A 3 24.85 10.04 4.64
N THR A 4 24.21 9.53 5.70
CA THR A 4 23.40 10.36 6.59
C THR A 4 24.30 11.44 7.19
N LEU A 5 23.92 12.71 7.02
CA LEU A 5 24.62 13.82 7.64
C LEU A 5 24.31 13.78 9.14
N ASP A 6 25.37 13.68 9.95
CA ASP A 6 25.27 13.70 11.41
C ASP A 6 25.75 15.08 11.85
N PHE A 7 24.83 15.90 12.39
CA PHE A 7 25.14 17.23 12.90
C PHE A 7 25.26 17.16 14.42
N GLU A 8 26.35 17.69 14.98
CA GLU A 8 26.54 17.70 16.44
C GLU A 8 25.67 18.75 17.12
N THR A 9 25.28 19.81 16.40
CA THR A 9 24.45 20.90 16.92
C THR A 9 23.44 21.46 15.90
N LEU A 10 22.34 22.04 16.42
CA LEU A 10 21.32 22.71 15.60
C LEU A 10 21.87 23.92 14.81
N ASP A 11 22.84 24.65 15.36
CA ASP A 11 23.46 25.80 14.69
C ASP A 11 24.29 25.39 13.46
N GLU A 12 24.89 24.20 13.49
CA GLU A 12 25.61 23.63 12.34
C GLU A 12 24.66 23.19 11.24
N GLU A 13 23.55 22.56 11.62
CA GLU A 13 22.48 22.16 10.69
C GLU A 13 21.89 23.38 9.96
N VAL A 14 21.58 24.46 10.68
CA VAL A 14 21.03 25.69 10.10
C VAL A 14 22.02 26.34 9.13
N LYS A 15 23.30 26.48 9.52
CA LYS A 15 24.34 27.04 8.62
C LYS A 15 24.53 26.21 7.36
N PHE A 16 24.41 24.89 7.46
CA PHE A 16 24.49 24.00 6.31
C PHE A 16 23.34 24.28 5.32
N TRP A 17 22.10 24.27 5.79
CA TRP A 17 20.91 24.52 4.94
C TRP A 17 20.78 25.97 4.45
N GLU A 18 21.38 26.94 5.12
CA GLU A 18 21.44 28.33 4.65
C GLU A 18 22.54 28.55 3.58
N SER A 19 23.62 27.77 3.62
CA SER A 19 24.75 27.89 2.68
C SER A 19 24.59 27.07 1.41
N GLN A 20 23.74 26.04 1.45
CA GLN A 20 23.44 25.18 0.32
C GLN A 20 21.98 25.36 -0.09
N SER A 21 21.72 25.62 -1.37
CA SER A 21 20.35 25.42 -1.88
C SER A 21 20.03 23.94 -1.73
N SER A 22 18.97 23.62 -0.99
CA SER A 22 18.54 22.23 -0.79
C SER A 22 18.39 21.48 -2.12
N ALA A 23 18.03 22.17 -3.20
CA ALA A 23 17.96 21.62 -4.55
C ALA A 23 19.32 21.11 -5.09
N ALA A 24 20.42 21.84 -4.84
CA ALA A 24 21.76 21.43 -5.29
C ALA A 24 22.26 20.19 -4.52
N TYR A 25 21.93 20.09 -3.23
CA TYR A 25 22.23 18.91 -2.42
C TYR A 25 21.51 17.66 -2.95
N TRP A 26 20.24 17.78 -3.34
CA TRP A 26 19.49 16.66 -3.92
C TRP A 26 19.93 16.28 -5.34
N GLU A 27 20.51 17.21 -6.11
CA GLU A 27 21.09 16.92 -7.44
C GLU A 27 22.40 16.13 -7.36
N GLU A 28 23.21 16.33 -6.31
CA GLU A 28 24.45 15.58 -6.07
C GLU A 28 24.22 14.20 -5.43
N MET A 29 23.03 13.94 -4.89
CA MET A 29 22.67 12.64 -4.32
C MET A 29 22.41 11.62 -5.43
N GLU A 30 23.09 10.47 -5.34
CA GLU A 30 22.89 9.31 -6.20
C GLU A 30 21.39 8.96 -6.27
N LYS A 31 20.82 8.91 -7.48
CA LYS A 31 19.40 8.57 -7.68
C LYS A 31 19.09 7.28 -6.96
N VAL A 32 18.27 7.37 -5.91
CA VAL A 32 17.77 6.20 -5.21
C VAL A 32 16.58 5.67 -5.99
N GLU A 33 16.79 4.59 -6.73
CA GLU A 33 15.69 3.81 -7.28
C GLU A 33 15.09 2.99 -6.14
N PHE A 34 13.87 3.32 -5.75
CA PHE A 34 13.06 2.48 -4.88
C PHE A 34 12.27 1.50 -5.75
N GLU A 35 12.44 0.21 -5.50
CA GLU A 35 11.57 -0.81 -6.06
C GLU A 35 10.35 -0.93 -5.13
N VAL A 36 9.30 -0.15 -5.43
CA VAL A 36 8.04 -0.28 -4.71
C VAL A 36 7.20 -1.32 -5.43
N ASP A 37 7.17 -2.52 -4.87
CA ASP A 37 6.29 -3.59 -5.33
C ASP A 37 4.86 -3.32 -4.84
N LEU A 38 4.16 -2.40 -5.52
CA LEU A 38 2.76 -2.12 -5.22
C LEU A 38 1.93 -3.37 -5.54
N HIS A 39 1.56 -4.12 -4.50
CA HIS A 39 0.69 -5.28 -4.61
C HIS A 39 -0.65 -4.90 -5.27
N ARG A 40 -0.81 -5.28 -6.54
CA ARG A 40 -2.06 -5.02 -7.28
C ARG A 40 -3.11 -6.06 -6.91
N ASN A 41 -4.14 -5.64 -6.18
CA ASN A 41 -5.36 -6.43 -6.02
C ASN A 41 -6.15 -6.40 -7.35
N LEU A 42 -6.06 -7.49 -8.11
CA LEU A 42 -6.68 -7.62 -9.43
C LEU A 42 -8.20 -7.88 -9.37
N LEU A 43 -8.75 -8.21 -8.20
CA LEU A 43 -10.18 -8.52 -8.04
C LEU A 43 -11.00 -7.38 -7.41
N HIS A 44 -10.34 -6.39 -6.78
CA HIS A 44 -10.97 -5.14 -6.33
C HIS A 44 -10.32 -3.91 -6.99
N PRO A 45 -10.55 -3.66 -8.29
CA PRO A 45 -9.96 -2.54 -9.03
C PRO A 45 -10.43 -1.14 -8.56
N LYS A 46 -11.29 -1.06 -7.52
CA LYS A 46 -11.88 0.19 -7.02
C LYS A 46 -11.58 0.46 -5.54
N LEU A 47 -10.72 -0.34 -4.90
CA LEU A 47 -10.35 -0.11 -3.51
C LEU A 47 -9.41 1.11 -3.42
N ILE A 48 -9.83 2.13 -2.68
CA ILE A 48 -9.08 3.38 -2.51
C ILE A 48 -8.48 3.40 -1.10
N PHE A 49 -7.18 3.67 -0.98
CA PHE A 49 -6.53 3.82 0.33
C PHE A 49 -6.67 5.24 0.86
N ILE A 50 -6.98 5.37 2.14
CA ILE A 50 -7.15 6.65 2.84
C ILE A 50 -6.49 6.57 4.22
N ALA A 51 -5.83 7.65 4.64
CA ALA A 51 -5.13 7.71 5.93
C ALA A 51 -6.13 7.70 7.10
N ASP A 52 -7.07 8.64 7.07
CA ASP A 52 -8.06 8.84 8.14
C ASP A 52 -9.47 8.45 7.69
N GLN A 53 -10.31 8.05 8.65
CA GLN A 53 -11.72 7.76 8.42
C GLN A 53 -12.51 9.06 8.20
N PRO A 54 -13.00 9.32 6.97
CA PRO A 54 -13.76 10.53 6.71
C PRO A 54 -15.18 10.38 7.24
N ALA A 55 -15.80 11.49 7.65
CA ALA A 55 -17.19 11.50 8.08
C ALA A 55 -18.17 11.16 6.94
N GLN A 56 -17.79 11.46 5.70
CA GLN A 56 -18.59 11.26 4.49
C GLN A 56 -17.70 10.83 3.31
N CYS A 57 -18.31 10.29 2.26
CA CYS A 57 -17.61 9.88 1.06
C CYS A 57 -16.82 11.05 0.43
N PRO A 58 -15.48 10.94 0.26
CA PRO A 58 -14.67 12.02 -0.31
C PRO A 58 -15.04 12.41 -1.74
N ARG A 59 -15.77 11.55 -2.47
CA ARG A 59 -16.16 11.78 -3.87
C ARG A 59 -17.55 12.38 -4.04
N CYS A 60 -18.52 11.96 -3.22
CA CYS A 60 -19.93 12.32 -3.42
C CYS A 60 -20.64 12.81 -2.16
N GLN A 61 -19.93 12.92 -1.03
CA GLN A 61 -20.40 13.47 0.26
C GLN A 61 -21.59 12.73 0.89
N ASN A 62 -21.99 11.58 0.33
CA ASN A 62 -22.96 10.69 0.96
C ASN A 62 -22.33 9.88 2.09
N ASP A 63 -23.18 9.24 2.88
CA ASP A 63 -22.78 8.43 4.02
C ASP A 63 -21.88 7.25 3.62
N LEU A 64 -21.04 6.86 4.57
CA LEU A 64 -20.19 5.68 4.51
C LEU A 64 -20.69 4.66 5.51
N GLU A 65 -20.69 3.40 5.10
CA GLU A 65 -20.98 2.26 5.98
C GLU A 65 -19.73 1.38 6.12
N GLU A 66 -19.55 0.77 7.28
CA GLU A 66 -18.52 -0.25 7.48
C GLU A 66 -18.99 -1.57 6.86
N THR A 67 -18.12 -2.20 6.08
CA THR A 67 -18.36 -3.52 5.49
C THR A 67 -17.07 -4.34 5.54
N ILE A 68 -17.22 -5.65 5.39
CA ILE A 68 -16.09 -6.57 5.21
C ILE A 68 -16.00 -6.98 3.74
N ILE A 69 -14.77 -7.14 3.26
CA ILE A 69 -14.48 -7.67 1.91
C ILE A 69 -13.44 -8.79 1.97
N GLN A 70 -13.27 -9.47 0.85
CA GLN A 70 -12.14 -10.35 0.61
C GLN A 70 -11.07 -9.58 -0.16
N TYR A 71 -9.88 -9.48 0.42
CA TYR A 71 -8.73 -8.88 -0.25
C TYR A 71 -7.93 -9.99 -0.94
N VAL A 72 -7.76 -9.87 -2.25
CA VAL A 72 -7.08 -10.89 -3.06
C VAL A 72 -5.86 -10.29 -3.72
N THR A 73 -4.70 -10.90 -3.50
CA THR A 73 -3.45 -10.40 -4.06
C THR A 73 -2.57 -11.55 -4.52
N TRP A 74 -1.73 -11.27 -5.51
CA TRP A 74 -0.61 -12.14 -5.83
C TRP A 74 0.58 -11.76 -4.95
N HIS A 75 1.20 -12.75 -4.33
CA HIS A 75 2.36 -12.56 -3.48
C HIS A 75 3.23 -13.81 -3.50
N ASN A 76 4.55 -13.67 -3.71
CA ASN A 76 5.51 -14.77 -3.81
C ASN A 76 5.12 -15.89 -4.80
N GLY A 77 4.45 -15.55 -5.90
CA GLY A 77 4.00 -16.52 -6.90
C GLY A 77 2.75 -17.32 -6.51
N HIS A 78 2.12 -17.00 -5.37
CA HIS A 78 0.87 -17.59 -4.92
C HIS A 78 -0.26 -16.56 -4.97
N LEU A 79 -1.48 -17.04 -5.20
CA LEU A 79 -2.70 -16.25 -5.00
C LEU A 79 -3.10 -16.33 -3.53
N ILE A 80 -3.10 -15.20 -2.84
CA ILE A 80 -3.48 -15.09 -1.44
C ILE A 80 -4.84 -14.40 -1.33
N ILE A 81 -5.73 -14.99 -0.53
CA ILE A 81 -7.05 -14.44 -0.20
C ILE A 81 -7.07 -14.16 1.31
N ILE A 82 -7.20 -12.89 1.67
CA ILE A 82 -7.39 -12.44 3.06
C ILE A 82 -8.89 -12.14 3.22
N ARG A 83 -9.56 -12.87 4.11
CA ARG A 83 -10.98 -12.70 4.41
C ARG A 83 -11.17 -11.65 5.51
N ASP A 84 -12.41 -11.18 5.64
CA ASP A 84 -12.87 -10.32 6.74
C ASP A 84 -12.09 -9.01 6.86
N VAL A 85 -11.69 -8.43 5.72
CA VAL A 85 -10.93 -7.18 5.71
C VAL A 85 -11.90 -6.00 5.82
N PRO A 86 -11.79 -5.17 6.87
CA PRO A 86 -12.72 -4.06 7.09
C PRO A 86 -12.44 -2.90 6.13
N VAL A 87 -13.50 -2.41 5.48
CA VAL A 87 -13.47 -1.27 4.57
C VAL A 87 -14.70 -0.40 4.76
N LEU A 88 -14.63 0.84 4.30
CA LEU A 88 -15.76 1.75 4.23
C LEU A 88 -16.36 1.70 2.83
N ARG A 89 -17.67 1.53 2.71
CA ARG A 89 -18.37 1.60 1.43
C ARG A 89 -19.26 2.82 1.39
N CYS A 90 -19.21 3.56 0.28
CA CYS A 90 -20.16 4.63 0.04
C CYS A 90 -21.51 4.07 -0.38
N THR A 91 -22.57 4.45 0.33
CA THR A 91 -23.94 3.96 0.10
C THR A 91 -24.51 4.39 -1.26
N ALA A 92 -24.08 5.54 -1.79
CA ALA A 92 -24.57 6.07 -3.07
C ALA A 92 -23.76 5.63 -4.29
N SER A 93 -22.42 5.62 -4.17
CA SER A 93 -21.52 5.41 -5.31
C SER A 93 -20.91 4.01 -5.37
N GLY A 94 -20.97 3.26 -4.27
CA GLY A 94 -20.37 1.93 -4.15
C GLY A 94 -18.85 1.92 -4.12
N HIS A 95 -18.19 3.08 -4.02
CA HIS A 95 -16.74 3.14 -3.82
C HIS A 95 -16.37 2.53 -2.47
N GLU A 96 -15.31 1.75 -2.47
CA GLU A 96 -14.77 1.08 -1.29
C GLU A 96 -13.45 1.74 -0.89
N TYR A 97 -13.30 2.01 0.40
CA TYR A 97 -12.16 2.69 0.97
C TYR A 97 -11.53 1.83 2.06
N MET A 98 -10.22 1.58 1.96
CA MET A 98 -9.45 0.89 2.97
C MET A 98 -8.62 1.91 3.74
N LEU A 99 -8.69 1.84 5.07
CA LEU A 99 -7.87 2.68 5.93
C LEU A 99 -6.41 2.21 5.91
N GLU A 100 -5.47 3.14 5.99
CA GLU A 100 -4.03 2.85 6.05
C GLU A 100 -3.69 1.86 7.17
N LYS A 101 -4.26 2.06 8.37
CA LYS A 101 -4.12 1.11 9.49
C LYS A 101 -4.55 -0.33 9.16
N THR A 102 -5.50 -0.49 8.23
CA THR A 102 -5.96 -1.81 7.75
C THR A 102 -4.98 -2.34 6.70
N LEU A 103 -4.48 -1.48 5.82
CA LEU A 103 -3.44 -1.82 4.85
C LEU A 103 -2.16 -2.29 5.56
N ASP A 104 -1.68 -1.58 6.59
CA ASP A 104 -0.51 -1.98 7.38
C ASP A 104 -0.64 -3.40 7.93
N ARG A 105 -1.86 -3.77 8.37
CA ARG A 105 -2.15 -5.13 8.87
C ARG A 105 -2.15 -6.15 7.74
N VAL A 106 -2.68 -5.79 6.57
CA VAL A 106 -2.62 -6.64 5.37
C VAL A 106 -1.17 -6.88 4.97
N GLU A 107 -0.34 -5.83 4.91
CA GLU A 107 1.08 -5.93 4.59
C GLU A 107 1.83 -6.78 5.63
N GLN A 108 1.56 -6.58 6.92
CA GLN A 108 2.11 -7.42 7.98
C GLN A 108 1.76 -8.90 7.80
N LEU A 109 0.52 -9.22 7.39
CA LEU A 109 0.13 -10.61 7.11
C LEU A 109 0.90 -11.19 5.93
N LEU A 110 1.12 -10.40 4.88
CA LEU A 110 1.90 -10.82 3.71
C LEU A 110 3.37 -11.06 4.08
N ASP A 111 3.99 -10.21 4.89
CA ASP A 111 5.35 -10.41 5.39
C ASP A 111 5.50 -11.66 6.27
N LEU A 112 4.51 -11.92 7.12
CA LEU A 112 4.49 -13.13 7.93
C LEU A 112 4.28 -14.40 7.10
N GLU A 113 3.51 -14.32 6.02
CA GLU A 113 3.39 -15.40 5.03
C GLU A 113 4.74 -15.66 4.32
N LYS A 114 5.45 -14.60 3.89
CA LYS A 114 6.78 -14.71 3.29
C LYS A 114 7.78 -15.44 4.19
N THR A 115 7.71 -15.18 5.50
CA THR A 115 8.56 -15.84 6.49
C THR A 115 8.04 -17.22 6.94
N ARG A 116 6.96 -17.72 6.31
CA ARG A 116 6.28 -19.00 6.60
C ARG A 116 5.86 -19.14 8.07
N LYS A 117 5.57 -18.02 8.73
CA LYS A 117 5.10 -17.97 10.11
C LYS A 117 3.59 -18.07 10.22
N LEU A 118 2.87 -17.90 9.11
CA LEU A 118 1.44 -18.09 9.02
C LEU A 118 1.13 -19.38 8.26
N GLN A 119 0.14 -20.11 8.77
CA GLN A 119 -0.50 -21.20 8.04
C GLN A 119 -1.84 -20.69 7.49
N PRO A 120 -2.14 -20.91 6.21
CA PRO A 120 -3.45 -20.59 5.65
C PRO A 120 -4.56 -21.30 6.41
N THR A 121 -5.68 -20.61 6.63
CA THR A 121 -6.87 -21.22 7.22
C THR A 121 -7.50 -22.24 6.26
N GLU A 122 -7.37 -21.99 4.95
CA GLU A 122 -7.92 -22.82 3.89
C GLU A 122 -7.02 -22.70 2.65
N MET A 123 -6.89 -23.78 1.89
CA MET A 123 -6.22 -23.79 0.58
C MET A 123 -7.27 -24.09 -0.49
N VAL A 124 -7.27 -23.32 -1.58
CA VAL A 124 -8.22 -23.47 -2.69
C VAL A 124 -7.46 -23.64 -4.00
N ASP A 125 -7.83 -24.65 -4.78
CA ASP A 125 -7.31 -24.85 -6.13
C ASP A 125 -8.03 -23.94 -7.12
N VAL A 126 -7.29 -23.02 -7.76
CA VAL A 126 -7.86 -22.04 -8.69
C VAL A 126 -7.39 -22.36 -10.13
N PRO A 127 -8.30 -22.76 -11.03
CA PRO A 127 -7.94 -22.99 -12.43
C PRO A 127 -7.62 -21.66 -13.13
N VAL A 128 -6.49 -21.60 -13.82
CA VAL A 128 -6.03 -20.41 -14.56
C VAL A 128 -6.00 -20.72 -16.05
N PHE A 129 -6.68 -19.91 -16.85
CA PHE A 129 -6.74 -20.04 -18.31
C PHE A 129 -6.02 -18.87 -18.97
N LYS A 130 -5.28 -19.12 -20.04
CA LYS A 130 -4.61 -18.10 -20.86
C LYS A 130 -5.29 -18.02 -22.22
N LEU A 131 -5.64 -16.81 -22.66
CA LEU A 131 -6.09 -16.57 -24.03
C LEU A 131 -4.85 -16.38 -24.91
N GLU A 132 -4.59 -17.30 -25.83
CA GLU A 132 -3.58 -17.08 -26.86
C GLU A 132 -4.24 -16.37 -28.03
N MET A 133 -3.70 -15.22 -28.44
CA MET A 133 -4.14 -14.58 -29.67
C MET A 133 -3.68 -15.45 -30.83
N ALA A 134 -4.64 -15.98 -31.59
CA ALA A 134 -4.34 -16.66 -32.85
C ALA A 134 -3.63 -15.65 -33.78
N ALA A 135 -2.44 -16.04 -34.23
CA ALA A 135 -1.63 -15.29 -35.19
C ALA A 135 -2.30 -15.25 -36.58
#